data_AF-A0A7S2U3S5-F1
#
_entry.id   AF-A0A7S2U3S5-F1
#
_cell.length_a   1.000
_cell.length_b   1.000
_cell.length_c   1.000
_cell.angle_alpha   90.00
_cell.angle_beta   90.00
_cell.angle_gamma   90.00
#
_symmetry.space_group_name_H-M   'P 1'
#
loop_
_entity.id
_entity.type
_entity.pdbx_description
1 polymer ?
#
loop_
_entity_poly.entity_id
_entity_poly.type
_entity_poly.pdbx_seq_one_letter_code
_entity_poly.pdbx_strand_id
1 'polypeptide(L)'
;KDQHAQLLRVFHGLDPRRQTEQCPVCLDEHIFCEPDAQGRVGLLTLEGCGHRSCVGGLCQWFDAQIDQGKTLDAIRCMSCKAVVRESEVRSIASPAKFAACERRTLEAALARTPGFHWCPRCPSGGFLTEKKSPGWENCADAECTNPQCKHRFCTRCRFAPHPDKKCYTVQ
;
A
#
# COMPACT_ATOMS: atom_id res chain seq x y z
N LYS A 1 -21.40 18.48 34.71
CA LYS A 1 -20.42 17.43 35.05
C LYS A 1 -21.07 16.07 34.89
N ASP A 2 -21.58 15.75 33.69
CA ASP A 2 -22.38 14.53 33.45
C ASP A 2 -22.26 14.06 32.00
N GLN A 3 -21.08 13.55 31.62
CA GLN A 3 -20.89 12.85 30.33
C GLN A 3 -20.03 11.57 30.45
N HIS A 4 -19.67 11.12 31.65
CA HIS A 4 -18.80 9.95 31.85
C HIS A 4 -19.55 8.62 32.05
N ALA A 5 -20.89 8.61 32.09
CA ALA A 5 -21.66 7.43 32.48
C ALA A 5 -22.12 6.52 31.31
N GLN A 6 -21.76 6.81 30.06
CA GLN A 6 -22.28 6.07 28.89
C GLN A 6 -21.29 5.13 28.17
N LEU A 7 -20.04 5.01 28.62
CA LEU A 7 -19.03 4.14 27.99
C LEU A 7 -18.92 2.73 28.60
N LEU A 8 -19.74 2.36 29.58
CA LEU A 8 -19.61 1.09 30.33
C LEU A 8 -20.66 0.02 30.00
N ARG A 9 -21.33 0.08 28.84
CA ARG A 9 -22.37 -0.92 28.46
C ARG A 9 -22.00 -1.81 27.26
N VAL A 10 -20.76 -2.31 27.22
CA VAL A 10 -20.38 -3.44 26.33
C VAL A 10 -19.51 -4.45 27.10
N PHE A 11 -19.89 -4.79 28.34
CA PHE A 11 -19.13 -5.71 29.21
C PHE A 11 -19.92 -6.96 29.67
N HIS A 12 -20.88 -7.43 28.87
CA HIS A 12 -21.52 -8.72 29.13
C HIS A 12 -21.16 -9.73 28.04
N GLY A 13 -20.13 -10.55 28.30
CA GLY A 13 -19.85 -11.71 27.44
C GLY A 13 -18.42 -12.27 27.44
N LEU A 14 -17.50 -11.79 28.29
CA LEU A 14 -16.16 -12.39 28.35
C LEU A 14 -16.17 -13.61 29.26
N ASP A 15 -16.15 -14.80 28.65
CA ASP A 15 -15.91 -16.07 29.31
C ASP A 15 -14.50 -16.06 29.95
N PRO A 16 -14.37 -16.20 31.28
CA PRO A 16 -13.09 -16.20 31.99
C PRO A 16 -12.21 -17.41 31.66
N ARG A 17 -12.69 -18.37 30.84
CA ARG A 17 -11.90 -19.51 30.33
C ARG A 17 -11.25 -19.26 28.97
N ARG A 18 -11.48 -18.12 28.33
CA ARG A 18 -10.73 -17.78 27.10
C ARG A 18 -9.29 -17.52 27.48
N GLN A 19 -8.43 -18.45 27.09
CA GLN A 19 -6.97 -18.33 27.17
C GLN A 19 -6.55 -16.91 26.80
N THR A 20 -5.76 -16.30 27.68
CA THR A 20 -5.07 -15.03 27.46
C THR A 20 -4.14 -15.19 26.26
N GLU A 21 -4.67 -15.06 25.05
CA GLU A 21 -3.87 -15.02 23.84
C GLU A 21 -3.09 -13.70 23.84
N GLN A 22 -1.80 -13.81 24.14
CA GLN A 22 -0.87 -12.70 24.09
C GLN A 22 -0.79 -12.16 22.65
N CYS A 23 -0.91 -10.84 22.50
CA CYS A 23 -0.73 -10.22 21.20
C CYS A 23 0.73 -10.40 20.73
N PRO A 24 0.98 -10.95 19.52
CA PRO A 24 2.34 -11.18 19.04
C PRO A 24 3.11 -9.88 18.69
N VAL A 25 2.44 -8.72 18.73
CA VAL A 25 3.06 -7.42 18.42
C VAL A 25 3.47 -6.68 19.67
N CYS A 26 2.51 -6.37 20.54
CA CYS A 26 2.76 -5.59 21.75
C CYS A 26 3.11 -6.47 22.96
N LEU A 27 2.99 -7.79 22.82
CA LEU A 27 3.24 -8.77 23.89
C LEU A 27 2.36 -8.58 25.12
N ASP A 28 1.31 -7.79 25.03
CA ASP A 28 0.35 -7.63 26.13
C ASP A 28 -0.58 -8.85 26.18
N GLU A 29 -0.79 -9.36 27.39
CA GLU A 29 -1.71 -10.45 27.72
C GLU A 29 -3.17 -9.95 27.76
N HIS A 30 -3.36 -8.63 27.85
CA HIS A 30 -4.68 -7.99 27.82
C HIS A 30 -5.13 -7.76 26.37
N ILE A 31 -6.26 -8.39 26.04
CA ILE A 31 -6.97 -8.36 24.74
C ILE A 31 -7.36 -6.94 24.27
N PHE A 32 -7.17 -5.91 25.11
CA PHE A 32 -7.59 -4.51 24.92
C PHE A 32 -6.42 -3.50 24.93
N CYS A 33 -5.21 -3.99 24.69
CA CYS A 33 -3.95 -3.32 25.00
C CYS A 33 -3.72 -1.95 24.35
N GLU A 34 -4.09 -1.73 23.08
CA GLU A 34 -4.00 -0.40 22.47
C GLU A 34 -5.12 -0.16 21.44
N PRO A 35 -5.82 0.99 21.49
CA PRO A 35 -6.66 1.43 20.39
C PRO A 35 -5.81 1.69 19.15
N ASP A 36 -6.37 1.46 17.97
CA ASP A 36 -5.73 1.96 16.75
C ASP A 36 -5.89 3.48 16.59
N ALA A 37 -5.38 4.01 15.48
CA ALA A 37 -5.50 5.42 15.13
C ALA A 37 -6.96 5.92 14.98
N GLN A 38 -7.96 5.02 14.99
CA GLN A 38 -9.39 5.34 14.96
C GLN A 38 -10.10 5.05 16.28
N GLY A 39 -9.37 4.69 17.35
CA GLY A 39 -9.96 4.41 18.66
C GLY A 39 -10.56 3.00 18.79
N ARG A 40 -10.34 2.09 17.84
CA ARG A 40 -10.88 0.72 17.89
C ARG A 40 -10.04 -0.16 18.79
N VAL A 41 -10.71 -0.89 19.68
CA VAL A 41 -10.06 -1.80 20.64
C VAL A 41 -10.61 -3.22 20.46
N GLY A 42 -9.74 -4.21 20.46
CA GLY A 42 -10.11 -5.63 20.42
C GLY A 42 -9.07 -6.51 19.76
N LEU A 43 -9.42 -7.79 19.59
CA LEU A 43 -8.65 -8.76 18.81
C LEU A 43 -9.30 -8.96 17.44
N LEU A 44 -8.48 -8.91 16.39
CA LEU A 44 -8.88 -9.29 15.05
C LEU A 44 -8.21 -10.60 14.66
N THR A 45 -8.94 -11.41 13.91
CA THR A 45 -8.46 -12.66 13.32
C THR A 45 -8.26 -12.43 11.84
N LEU A 46 -7.08 -12.72 11.32
CA LEU A 46 -6.81 -12.61 9.90
C LEU A 46 -7.46 -13.79 9.16
N GLU A 47 -8.36 -13.51 8.22
CA GLU A 47 -9.14 -14.51 7.48
C GLU A 47 -8.24 -15.46 6.69
N GLY A 48 -7.13 -14.96 6.14
CA GLY A 48 -6.23 -15.75 5.30
C GLY A 48 -5.41 -16.79 6.05
N CYS A 49 -5.16 -16.62 7.36
CA CYS A 49 -4.25 -17.47 8.10
C CYS A 49 -4.67 -17.82 9.55
N GLY A 50 -5.81 -17.30 10.01
CA GLY A 50 -6.34 -17.57 11.36
C GLY A 50 -5.57 -16.93 12.51
N HIS A 51 -4.45 -16.24 12.25
CA HIS A 51 -3.67 -15.60 13.30
C HIS A 51 -4.39 -14.38 13.87
N ARG A 52 -4.26 -14.20 15.18
CA ARG A 52 -4.94 -13.17 15.95
C ARG A 52 -3.96 -12.16 16.51
N SER A 53 -4.37 -10.90 16.56
CA SER A 53 -3.59 -9.83 17.16
C SER A 53 -4.50 -8.66 17.52
N CYS A 54 -4.08 -7.80 18.44
CA CYS A 54 -4.84 -6.61 18.77
C CYS A 54 -4.91 -5.68 17.55
N VAL A 55 -6.00 -4.89 17.46
CA VAL A 55 -6.22 -3.96 16.34
C VAL A 55 -5.05 -2.97 16.23
N GLY A 56 -4.62 -2.37 17.35
CA GLY A 56 -3.50 -1.43 17.38
C GLY A 56 -2.19 -2.04 16.85
N GLY A 57 -1.85 -3.24 17.31
CA GLY A 57 -0.65 -3.95 16.86
C GLY A 57 -0.70 -4.35 15.38
N LEU A 58 -1.86 -4.78 14.88
CA LEU A 58 -2.03 -5.05 13.44
C LEU A 58 -1.93 -3.78 12.60
N CYS A 59 -2.54 -2.68 13.05
CA CYS A 59 -2.45 -1.38 12.39
C CYS A 59 -0.99 -0.94 12.28
N GLN A 60 -0.24 -0.95 13.39
CA GLN A 60 1.18 -0.60 13.41
C GLN A 60 2.01 -1.50 12.49
N TRP A 61 1.75 -2.81 12.51
CA TRP A 61 2.45 -3.77 11.65
C TRP A 61 2.19 -3.56 10.16
N PHE A 62 0.96 -3.25 9.77
CA PHE A 62 0.63 -2.96 8.38
C PHE A 62 1.21 -1.61 7.94
N ASP A 63 1.08 -0.58 8.76
CA ASP A 63 1.63 0.73 8.48
C ASP A 63 3.16 0.67 8.31
N ALA A 64 3.87 -0.08 9.16
CA ALA A 64 5.31 -0.29 9.04
C ALA A 64 5.69 -0.98 7.73
N GLN A 65 4.93 -1.99 7.29
CA GLN A 65 5.15 -2.65 6.01
C GLN A 65 4.90 -1.71 4.81
N ILE A 66 3.87 -0.86 4.90
CA ILE A 66 3.56 0.15 3.89
C ILE A 66 4.69 1.18 3.80
N ASP A 67 5.23 1.61 4.93
CA ASP A 67 6.36 2.55 5.00
C ASP A 67 7.65 1.96 4.41
N GLN A 68 7.83 0.64 4.54
CA GLN A 68 8.93 -0.09 3.89
C GLN A 68 8.76 -0.28 2.38
N GLY A 69 7.77 0.34 1.74
CA GLY A 69 7.63 0.27 0.29
C GLY A 69 6.75 -0.88 -0.20
N LYS A 70 6.16 -1.70 0.68
CA LYS A 70 5.36 -2.84 0.23
C LYS A 70 4.07 -2.41 -0.49
N THR A 71 3.69 -3.19 -1.49
CA THR A 71 2.42 -3.16 -2.21
C THR A 71 1.41 -4.10 -1.54
N LEU A 72 0.12 -3.99 -1.88
CA LEU A 72 -0.96 -4.76 -1.25
C LEU A 72 -0.76 -6.27 -1.36
N ASP A 73 -0.28 -6.75 -2.52
CA ASP A 73 0.07 -8.14 -2.78
C ASP A 73 1.35 -8.62 -2.04
N ALA A 74 2.07 -7.69 -1.39
CA ALA A 74 3.29 -7.92 -0.62
C ALA A 74 3.10 -7.79 0.90
N ILE A 75 1.95 -7.30 1.39
CA ILE A 75 1.66 -7.23 2.83
C ILE A 75 1.52 -8.64 3.41
N ARG A 76 2.20 -8.88 4.54
CA ARG A 76 2.28 -10.20 5.18
C ARG A 76 1.79 -10.19 6.62
N CYS A 77 1.24 -11.32 7.04
CA CYS A 77 0.97 -11.63 8.44
C CYS A 77 2.27 -11.59 9.26
N MET A 78 2.22 -11.07 10.48
CA MET A 78 3.35 -11.03 11.41
C MET A 78 3.86 -12.42 11.79
N SER A 79 2.95 -13.36 12.03
CA SER A 79 3.26 -14.69 12.58
C SER A 79 3.75 -15.66 11.51
N CYS A 80 2.95 -15.90 10.47
CA CYS A 80 3.22 -16.94 9.47
C CYS A 80 3.73 -16.42 8.12
N LYS A 81 3.83 -15.11 7.95
CA LYS A 81 4.19 -14.47 6.68
C LYS A 81 3.26 -14.82 5.50
N ALA A 82 2.04 -15.28 5.74
CA ALA A 82 1.03 -15.41 4.70
C ALA A 82 0.61 -14.03 4.14
N VAL A 83 0.17 -13.98 2.88
CA VAL A 83 -0.37 -12.75 2.27
C VAL A 83 -1.68 -12.39 2.95
N VAL A 84 -1.82 -11.12 3.33
CA VAL A 84 -3.05 -10.60 3.94
C VAL A 84 -3.99 -10.11 2.83
N ARG A 85 -5.31 -10.30 2.97
CA ARG A 85 -6.26 -9.83 1.97
C ARG A 85 -6.32 -8.31 1.96
N GLU A 86 -6.56 -7.72 0.79
CA GLU A 86 -6.67 -6.27 0.66
C GLU A 86 -7.77 -5.68 1.56
N SER A 87 -8.93 -6.34 1.67
CA SER A 87 -10.04 -5.91 2.53
C SER A 87 -9.62 -5.79 4.00
N GLU A 88 -8.78 -6.71 4.48
CA GLU A 88 -8.22 -6.70 5.83
C GLU A 88 -7.23 -5.54 6.00
N VAL A 89 -6.33 -5.34 5.03
CA VAL A 89 -5.39 -4.20 5.06
C VAL A 89 -6.16 -2.87 5.04
N ARG A 90 -7.18 -2.74 4.19
CA ARG A 90 -8.03 -1.54 4.08
C ARG A 90 -8.76 -1.22 5.37
N SER A 91 -9.30 -2.25 6.02
CA SER A 91 -10.05 -2.07 7.26
C SER A 91 -9.15 -1.76 8.45
N ILE A 92 -7.89 -2.21 8.46
CA ILE A 92 -7.03 -2.15 9.65
C ILE A 92 -5.97 -1.04 9.57
N ALA A 93 -5.33 -0.87 8.42
CA ALA A 93 -4.28 0.14 8.23
C ALA A 93 -4.87 1.55 8.32
N SER A 94 -4.03 2.52 8.66
CA SER A 94 -4.49 3.90 8.68
C SER A 94 -4.91 4.37 7.27
N PRO A 95 -6.01 5.14 7.12
CA PRO A 95 -6.55 5.47 5.80
C PRO A 95 -5.55 6.12 4.85
N ALA A 96 -4.70 7.01 5.38
CA ALA A 96 -3.65 7.66 4.59
C ALA A 96 -2.57 6.66 4.11
N LYS A 97 -2.19 5.69 4.95
CA LYS A 97 -1.22 4.65 4.58
C LYS A 97 -1.82 3.67 3.57
N PHE A 98 -3.07 3.27 3.77
CA PHE A 98 -3.78 2.43 2.80
C PHE A 98 -3.83 3.10 1.42
N ALA A 99 -4.23 4.36 1.33
CA ALA A 99 -4.26 5.10 0.06
C ALA A 99 -2.88 5.20 -0.60
N ALA A 100 -1.82 5.40 0.19
CA ALA A 100 -0.45 5.41 -0.32
C ALA A 100 -0.02 4.03 -0.85
N CYS A 101 -0.38 2.94 -0.15
CA CYS A 101 -0.10 1.57 -0.56
C CYS A 101 -0.89 1.19 -1.82
N GLU A 102 -2.17 1.55 -1.91
CA GLU A 102 -3.03 1.33 -3.07
C GLU A 102 -2.46 2.03 -4.30
N ARG A 103 -2.10 3.31 -4.17
CA ARG A 103 -1.44 4.06 -5.25
C ARG A 103 -0.16 3.36 -5.71
N ARG A 104 0.73 2.97 -4.79
CA ARG A 104 1.98 2.27 -5.13
C ARG A 104 1.72 0.93 -5.82
N THR A 105 0.69 0.21 -5.37
CA THR A 105 0.28 -1.08 -5.96
C THR A 105 -0.19 -0.89 -7.40
N LEU A 106 -1.02 0.13 -7.64
CA LEU A 106 -1.44 0.51 -8.98
C LEU A 106 -0.24 0.94 -9.84
N GLU A 107 0.64 1.78 -9.31
CA GLU A 107 1.82 2.25 -10.02
C GLU A 107 2.73 1.08 -10.44
N ALA A 108 2.93 0.11 -9.55
CA ALA A 108 3.70 -1.10 -9.82
C ALA A 108 3.03 -2.01 -10.84
N ALA A 109 1.70 -2.14 -10.82
CA ALA A 109 0.95 -2.91 -11.80
C ALA A 109 1.02 -2.26 -13.20
N LEU A 110 0.84 -0.93 -13.28
CA LEU A 110 0.94 -0.17 -14.51
C LEU A 110 2.36 -0.20 -15.09
N ALA A 111 3.40 -0.10 -14.25
CA ALA A 111 4.79 -0.20 -14.70
C ALA A 111 5.15 -1.53 -15.36
N ARG A 112 4.39 -2.61 -15.06
CA ARG A 112 4.53 -3.92 -15.71
C ARG A 112 3.70 -4.06 -16.99
N THR A 113 2.79 -3.11 -17.26
CA THR A 113 1.93 -3.16 -18.44
C THR A 113 2.73 -2.79 -19.69
N PRO A 114 2.78 -3.65 -20.72
CA PRO A 114 3.49 -3.33 -21.96
C PRO A 114 3.00 -2.03 -22.59
N GLY A 115 3.92 -1.15 -22.96
CA GLY A 115 3.62 0.15 -23.59
C GLY A 115 3.17 1.24 -22.62
N PHE A 116 3.10 0.96 -21.31
CA PHE A 116 2.84 1.97 -20.30
C PHE A 116 4.10 2.77 -19.97
N HIS A 117 3.97 4.09 -19.87
CA HIS A 117 5.07 5.00 -19.57
C HIS A 117 4.67 6.04 -18.54
N TRP A 118 5.58 6.31 -17.60
CA TRP A 118 5.47 7.41 -16.64
C TRP A 118 6.07 8.69 -17.23
N CYS A 119 5.32 9.78 -17.21
CA CYS A 119 5.85 11.10 -17.55
C CYS A 119 6.81 11.57 -16.45
N PRO A 120 8.05 11.97 -16.78
CA PRO A 120 9.02 12.44 -15.79
C PRO A 120 8.67 13.82 -15.19
N ARG A 121 7.72 14.55 -15.80
CA ARG A 121 7.31 15.90 -15.36
C ARG A 121 5.94 15.95 -14.68
N CYS A 122 5.15 14.88 -14.73
CA CYS A 122 3.82 14.85 -14.11
C CYS A 122 3.82 13.90 -12.92
N PRO A 123 3.52 14.37 -11.70
CA PRO A 123 3.27 13.47 -10.58
C PRO A 123 2.05 12.59 -10.91
N SER A 124 2.26 11.28 -10.98
CA SER A 124 1.26 10.26 -11.34
C SER A 124 0.71 10.33 -12.78
N GLY A 125 1.35 11.06 -13.69
CA GLY A 125 0.94 11.14 -15.09
C GLY A 125 1.51 9.99 -15.92
N GLY A 126 0.80 8.87 -16.00
CA GLY A 126 1.17 7.74 -16.86
C GLY A 126 0.20 7.56 -18.03
N PHE A 127 0.68 6.96 -19.12
CA PHE A 127 -0.13 6.74 -20.32
C PHE A 127 0.35 5.52 -21.12
N LEU A 128 -0.55 4.95 -21.91
CA LEU A 128 -0.27 3.86 -22.84
C LEU A 128 0.11 4.43 -24.20
N THR A 129 1.12 3.83 -24.83
CA THR A 129 1.50 4.13 -26.22
C THR A 129 1.20 2.94 -27.10
N GLU A 130 0.45 3.16 -28.18
CA GLU A 130 -0.02 2.09 -29.07
C GLU A 130 1.01 1.68 -30.12
N LYS A 131 2.01 2.52 -30.40
CA LYS A 131 2.96 2.29 -31.51
C LYS A 131 4.37 2.71 -31.13
N LYS A 132 5.35 1.88 -31.52
CA LYS A 132 6.73 2.33 -31.66
C LYS A 132 6.77 3.31 -32.83
N SER A 133 7.32 4.51 -32.62
CA SER A 133 7.58 5.44 -33.71
C SER A 133 8.50 4.77 -34.74
N PRO A 134 8.09 4.66 -36.03
CA PRO A 134 8.95 4.11 -37.07
C PRO A 134 10.25 4.94 -37.19
N GLY A 135 11.41 4.30 -37.35
CA GLY A 135 12.72 4.96 -37.46
C GLY A 135 13.42 5.32 -36.13
N TRP A 136 12.86 4.89 -35.01
CA TRP A 136 13.32 5.20 -33.65
C TRP A 136 13.80 3.92 -32.93
N GLU A 137 14.83 3.27 -33.50
CA GLU A 137 15.34 1.97 -33.02
C GLU A 137 16.12 2.07 -31.69
N ASN A 138 16.82 3.19 -31.50
CA ASN A 138 17.70 3.44 -30.36
C ASN A 138 17.03 4.18 -29.19
N CYS A 139 15.92 4.87 -29.47
CA CYS A 139 15.19 5.75 -28.58
C CYS A 139 13.72 5.66 -28.98
N ALA A 140 12.76 5.47 -28.08
CA ALA A 140 11.35 5.55 -28.44
C ALA A 140 10.77 6.85 -27.88
N ASP A 141 10.36 7.76 -28.76
CA ASP A 141 9.76 9.04 -28.41
C ASP A 141 8.33 8.86 -27.91
N ALA A 142 7.98 9.54 -26.82
CA ALA A 142 6.64 9.61 -26.29
C ALA A 142 6.31 11.04 -25.84
N GLU A 143 5.08 11.46 -26.10
CA GLU A 143 4.53 12.73 -25.62
C GLU A 143 3.54 12.46 -24.49
N CYS A 144 3.66 13.22 -23.39
CA CYS A 144 2.68 13.18 -22.31
C CYS A 144 1.28 13.56 -22.80
N THR A 145 0.30 12.70 -22.53
CA THR A 145 -1.11 12.91 -22.91
C THR A 145 -1.80 14.02 -22.14
N ASN A 146 -1.24 14.47 -21.00
CA ASN A 146 -1.77 15.61 -20.27
C ASN A 146 -1.68 16.89 -21.12
N PRO A 147 -2.82 17.54 -21.46
CA PRO A 147 -2.86 18.73 -22.30
C PRO A 147 -2.02 19.90 -21.79
N GLN A 148 -1.78 19.99 -20.49
CA GLN A 148 -0.99 21.06 -19.89
C GLN A 148 0.52 20.77 -19.88
N CYS A 149 0.92 19.49 -19.99
CA CYS A 149 2.33 19.12 -19.90
C CYS A 149 2.99 19.05 -21.27
N LYS A 150 2.42 18.23 -22.18
CA LYS A 150 2.94 17.98 -23.53
C LYS A 150 4.44 17.70 -23.62
N HIS A 151 5.04 17.22 -22.53
CA HIS A 151 6.46 16.95 -22.49
C HIS A 151 6.78 15.72 -23.32
N ARG A 152 7.75 15.86 -24.23
CA ARG A 152 8.29 14.77 -25.05
C ARG A 152 9.57 14.23 -24.43
N PHE A 153 9.68 12.91 -24.36
CA PHE A 153 10.80 12.22 -23.74
C PHE A 153 11.04 10.84 -24.37
N CYS A 154 12.26 10.35 -24.22
CA CYS A 154 12.62 8.98 -24.56
C CYS A 154 12.06 8.03 -23.49
N THR A 155 11.23 7.08 -23.89
CA THR A 155 10.61 6.10 -22.97
C THR A 155 11.60 5.17 -22.28
N ARG A 156 12.84 5.06 -22.78
CA ARG A 156 13.91 4.27 -22.19
C ARG A 156 14.70 5.03 -21.13
N CYS A 157 15.33 6.14 -21.51
CA CYS A 157 16.22 6.90 -20.61
C CYS A 157 15.52 8.04 -19.86
N ARG A 158 14.28 8.37 -20.22
CA ARG A 158 13.47 9.47 -19.66
C ARG A 158 14.02 10.88 -19.89
N PHE A 159 15.02 11.04 -20.76
CA PHE A 159 15.56 12.34 -21.19
C PHE A 159 14.90 12.82 -22.49
N ALA A 160 15.37 13.96 -23.01
CA ALA A 160 14.94 14.49 -24.30
C ALA A 160 15.05 13.43 -25.42
N PRO A 161 14.11 13.36 -26.38
CA PRO A 161 14.17 12.41 -27.48
C PRO A 161 15.45 12.55 -28.30
N HIS A 162 16.10 11.42 -28.64
CA HIS A 162 17.38 11.39 -29.35
C HIS A 162 17.41 10.27 -30.42
N PRO A 163 16.93 10.52 -31.65
CA PRO A 163 16.76 9.45 -32.65
C PRO A 163 18.10 8.84 -33.10
N ASP A 164 19.13 9.67 -33.25
CA ASP A 164 20.42 9.27 -33.82
C ASP A 164 21.45 8.82 -32.76
N LYS A 165 21.07 8.82 -31.48
CA LYS A 165 21.97 8.49 -30.36
C LYS A 165 21.41 7.34 -29.55
N LYS A 166 22.32 6.51 -29.02
CA LYS A 166 21.98 5.50 -28.03
C LYS A 166 21.56 6.19 -26.72
N CYS A 167 20.64 5.56 -26.01
CA CYS A 167 20.28 5.98 -24.66
C CYS A 167 21.53 5.97 -23.76
N TYR A 168 21.81 7.07 -23.07
CA TYR A 168 22.77 7.05 -21.98
C TYR A 168 22.08 6.36 -20.79
N THR A 169 22.55 5.18 -20.41
CA THR A 169 22.18 4.55 -19.15
C THR A 169 22.90 5.29 -18.03
N VAL A 170 22.15 6.00 -17.19
CA VAL A 170 22.64 6.40 -15.88
C VAL A 170 22.66 5.10 -15.05
N GLN A 171 23.85 4.66 -14.65
CA GLN A 171 24.01 3.57 -13.68
C GLN A 171 23.47 3.99 -12.32
#